data_AF-A0A6I6FFB3-F1
#
_entry.id   AF-A0A6I6FFB3-F1
#
_cell.length_a   1.000
_cell.length_b   1.000
_cell.length_c   1.000
_cell.angle_alpha   90.00
_cell.angle_beta   90.00
_cell.angle_gamma   90.00
#
_symmetry.space_group_name_H-M   'P 1'
#
loop_
_entity.id
_entity.type
_entity.pdbx_description
1 polymer ?
#
loop_
_entity_poly.entity_id
_entity_poly.type
_entity_poly.pdbx_seq_one_letter_code
_entity_poly.pdbx_strand_id
1 'polypeptide(L)'
;MRAVGWARSFPVSGGVREGRRWARDHLRSLGWTEDAPETVDDVLLTVSELITNAHVHAHSSAQLVLTWDSRCLHVSVHDEDGSGVPAPRTPDATSPGGRGLALVDAVSDHWHAHAQAHGKTITACFTPVVTG
;
A
#
# COMPACT_ATOMS: atom_id res chain seq x y z
N MET A 1 21.14 10.88 7.04
CA MET A 1 20.31 10.56 5.86
C MET A 1 18.86 10.87 6.23
N ARG A 2 18.16 11.71 5.45
CA ARG A 2 16.76 12.10 5.74
C ARG A 2 15.84 11.20 4.92
N ALA A 3 14.93 10.50 5.58
CA ALA A 3 13.83 9.83 4.88
C ALA A 3 12.94 10.90 4.22
N VAL A 4 12.43 10.60 3.03
CA VAL A 4 11.40 11.43 2.37
C VAL A 4 10.07 10.71 2.48
N GLY A 5 9.02 11.46 2.78
CA GLY A 5 7.70 10.92 3.04
C GLY A 5 6.60 11.71 2.37
N TRP A 6 5.61 11.02 1.84
CA TRP A 6 4.41 11.60 1.22
C TRP A 6 3.18 10.91 1.80
N ALA A 7 2.11 11.67 2.01
CA ALA A 7 0.85 11.13 2.49
C ALA A 7 -0.33 11.74 1.75
N ARG A 8 -1.35 10.92 1.45
CA ARG A 8 -2.60 11.38 0.86
C ARG A 8 -3.75 10.43 1.19
N SER A 9 -4.93 11.00 1.46
CA SER A 9 -6.17 10.25 1.66
C SER A 9 -6.96 10.15 0.34
N PHE A 10 -7.52 8.96 0.09
CA PHE A 10 -8.30 8.64 -1.10
C PHE A 10 -9.71 8.17 -0.71
N PRO A 11 -10.76 8.96 -1.03
CA PRO A 11 -12.13 8.65 -0.62
C PRO A 11 -12.73 7.46 -1.39
N VAL A 12 -13.74 6.81 -0.79
CA VAL A 12 -14.44 5.64 -1.35
C VAL A 12 -15.11 5.93 -2.70
N SER A 13 -15.55 7.17 -2.95
CA SER A 13 -16.24 7.59 -4.18
C SER A 13 -15.36 7.55 -5.45
N GLY A 14 -14.07 7.24 -5.30
CA GLY A 14 -13.10 7.14 -6.38
C GLY A 14 -11.72 7.44 -5.83
N GLY A 15 -10.79 6.48 -5.93
CA GLY A 15 -9.46 6.68 -5.35
C GLY A 15 -8.36 5.75 -5.85
N VAL A 16 -8.67 4.55 -6.35
CA VAL A 16 -7.63 3.59 -6.80
C VAL A 16 -6.78 4.16 -7.95
N ARG A 17 -7.41 4.67 -9.02
CA ARG A 17 -6.67 5.24 -10.16
C ARG A 17 -5.87 6.49 -9.77
N GLU A 18 -6.43 7.30 -8.88
CA GLU A 18 -5.77 8.52 -8.41
C GLU A 18 -4.59 8.20 -7.50
N GLY A 19 -4.75 7.24 -6.60
CA GLY A 19 -3.69 6.72 -5.74
C GLY A 19 -2.54 6.13 -6.53
N ARG A 20 -2.85 5.31 -7.55
CA ARG A 20 -1.84 4.78 -8.45
C ARG A 20 -1.09 5.88 -9.21
N ARG A 21 -1.79 6.90 -9.71
CA ARG A 21 -1.14 8.04 -10.38
C ARG A 21 -0.24 8.80 -9.41
N TRP A 22 -0.76 9.13 -8.24
CA TRP A 22 -0.06 9.89 -7.22
C TRP A 22 1.21 9.16 -6.75
N ALA A 23 1.15 7.84 -6.55
CA ALA A 23 2.32 7.03 -6.23
C ALA A 23 3.34 7.06 -7.39
N ARG A 24 2.88 6.88 -8.64
CA ARG A 24 3.76 6.94 -9.83
C ARG A 24 4.48 8.28 -9.96
N ASP A 25 3.80 9.39 -9.67
CA ASP A 25 4.41 10.73 -9.75
C ASP A 25 5.56 10.89 -8.74
N HIS A 26 5.44 10.34 -7.53
CA HIS A 26 6.51 10.36 -6.52
C HIS A 26 7.65 9.40 -6.85
N LEU A 27 7.34 8.20 -7.34
CA LEU A 27 8.36 7.26 -7.82
C LEU A 27 9.16 7.83 -9.00
N ARG A 28 8.50 8.58 -9.90
CA ARG A 28 9.18 9.33 -10.95
C ARG A 28 10.10 10.40 -10.37
N SER A 29 9.69 11.11 -9.32
CA SER A 29 10.54 12.11 -8.66
C SER A 29 11.79 11.51 -8.00
N LEU A 30 11.77 10.21 -7.72
CA LEU A 30 12.91 9.42 -7.26
C LEU A 30 13.78 8.85 -8.40
N GLY A 31 13.39 9.02 -9.67
CA GLY A 31 14.06 8.44 -10.84
C GLY A 31 13.65 7.00 -11.19
N TRP A 32 12.82 6.36 -10.35
CA TRP A 32 12.59 4.91 -10.43
C TRP A 32 11.78 4.46 -11.64
N THR A 33 11.03 5.37 -12.27
CA THR A 33 10.32 5.03 -13.51
C THR A 33 11.26 4.68 -14.67
N GLU A 34 12.51 5.11 -14.58
CA GLU A 34 13.57 4.78 -15.54
C GLU A 34 14.52 3.74 -14.94
N ASP A 35 14.96 3.96 -13.70
CA ASP A 35 16.01 3.15 -13.05
C ASP A 35 15.53 1.77 -12.57
N ALA A 36 14.26 1.66 -12.15
CA ALA A 36 13.68 0.46 -11.52
C ALA A 36 12.20 0.24 -11.92
N PRO A 37 11.89 0.09 -13.23
CA PRO A 37 10.51 0.06 -13.73
C PRO A 37 9.68 -1.12 -13.20
N GLU A 38 10.29 -2.28 -12.98
CA GLU A 38 9.60 -3.45 -12.41
C GLU A 38 9.16 -3.18 -10.97
N THR A 39 10.05 -2.63 -10.13
CA THR A 39 9.72 -2.21 -8.76
C THR A 39 8.59 -1.16 -8.76
N VAL A 40 8.58 -0.25 -9.74
CA VAL A 40 7.48 0.71 -9.88
C VAL A 40 6.16 -0.01 -10.13
N ASP A 41 6.10 -0.97 -11.03
CA ASP A 41 4.87 -1.69 -11.32
C ASP A 41 4.37 -2.50 -10.10
N ASP A 42 5.28 -3.11 -9.34
CA ASP A 42 4.97 -3.83 -8.09
C ASP A 42 4.40 -2.91 -6.99
N VAL A 43 5.01 -1.74 -6.82
CA VAL A 43 4.50 -0.71 -5.89
C VAL A 43 3.11 -0.25 -6.31
N LEU A 44 2.89 -0.02 -7.60
CA LEU A 44 1.60 0.46 -8.12
C LEU A 44 0.50 -0.59 -8.04
N LEU A 45 0.84 -1.86 -8.21
CA LEU A 45 -0.06 -2.98 -7.95
C LEU A 45 -0.45 -3.00 -6.47
N THR A 46 0.54 -2.95 -5.58
CA THR A 46 0.32 -2.93 -4.12
C THR A 46 -0.56 -1.76 -3.68
N VAL A 47 -0.29 -0.55 -4.17
CA VAL A 47 -1.14 0.62 -3.91
C VAL A 47 -2.59 0.36 -4.37
N SER A 48 -2.77 -0.26 -5.54
CA SER A 48 -4.10 -0.53 -6.07
C SER A 48 -4.86 -1.54 -5.21
N GLU A 49 -4.21 -2.64 -4.82
CA GLU A 49 -4.79 -3.67 -3.98
C GLU A 49 -5.12 -3.15 -2.57
N LEU A 50 -4.22 -2.39 -1.95
CA LEU A 50 -4.45 -1.87 -0.60
C LEU A 50 -5.55 -0.80 -0.55
N ILE A 51 -5.62 0.10 -1.53
CA ILE A 51 -6.73 1.07 -1.63
C ILE A 51 -8.05 0.33 -1.89
N THR A 52 -8.04 -0.67 -2.77
CA THR A 52 -9.23 -1.50 -3.04
C THR A 52 -9.69 -2.21 -1.78
N ASN A 53 -8.78 -2.75 -0.98
CA ASN A 53 -9.12 -3.37 0.30
C ASN A 53 -9.78 -2.40 1.27
N ALA A 54 -9.24 -1.18 1.41
CA ALA A 54 -9.84 -0.16 2.25
C ALA A 54 -11.25 0.23 1.78
N HIS A 55 -11.45 0.37 0.47
CA HIS A 55 -12.72 0.80 -0.11
C HIS A 55 -13.79 -0.29 -0.09
N VAL A 56 -13.43 -1.51 -0.49
CA VAL A 56 -14.37 -2.62 -0.70
C VAL A 56 -14.63 -3.38 0.59
N HIS A 57 -13.61 -3.57 1.44
CA HIS A 57 -13.72 -4.41 2.62
C HIS A 57 -13.88 -3.62 3.93
N ALA A 58 -13.26 -2.43 4.04
CA ALA A 58 -13.40 -1.57 5.22
C ALA A 58 -14.39 -0.42 5.01
N HIS A 59 -14.93 -0.24 3.79
CA HIS A 59 -15.86 0.84 3.43
C HIS A 59 -15.38 2.23 3.86
N SER A 60 -14.06 2.47 3.77
CA SER A 60 -13.42 3.65 4.35
C SER A 60 -12.50 4.35 3.35
N SER A 61 -12.13 5.60 3.65
CA SER A 61 -11.08 6.27 2.89
C SER A 61 -9.73 5.59 3.14
N ALA A 62 -8.90 5.49 2.10
CA ALA A 62 -7.58 4.90 2.20
C ALA A 62 -6.54 6.01 2.47
N GLN A 63 -5.92 6.00 3.64
CA GLN A 63 -4.81 6.90 3.95
C GLN A 63 -3.50 6.24 3.49
N LEU A 64 -3.00 6.65 2.32
CA LEU A 64 -1.75 6.14 1.76
C LEU A 64 -0.57 7.01 2.23
N VAL A 65 0.48 6.34 2.71
CA VAL A 65 1.76 6.92 3.07
C VAL A 65 2.87 6.18 2.33
N LEU A 66 3.74 6.93 1.67
CA LEU A 66 4.97 6.44 1.05
C LEU A 66 6.14 7.01 1.84
N THR A 67 7.03 6.17 2.35
CA THR A 67 8.25 6.60 3.04
C THR A 67 9.46 5.92 2.44
N TRP A 68 10.41 6.70 1.92
CA TRP A 68 11.68 6.21 1.40
C TRP A 68 12.80 6.52 2.40
N ASP A 69 13.40 5.47 2.96
CA ASP A 69 14.48 5.59 3.95
C ASP A 69 15.90 5.46 3.35
N SER A 70 16.00 5.49 2.01
CA SER A 70 17.21 5.21 1.21
C SER A 70 17.60 3.74 1.09
N ARG A 71 16.81 2.82 1.65
CA ARG A 71 16.97 1.37 1.47
C ARG A 71 15.67 0.72 1.02
N CYS A 72 14.59 1.02 1.73
CA CYS A 72 13.26 0.48 1.48
C CYS A 72 12.25 1.61 1.29
N LEU A 73 11.37 1.43 0.29
CA LEU A 73 10.14 2.19 0.18
C LEU A 73 9.04 1.48 0.95
N HIS A 74 8.59 2.10 2.03
CA HIS A 74 7.45 1.65 2.81
C HIS A 74 6.18 2.23 2.21
N VAL A 75 5.34 1.35 1.66
CA VAL A 75 4.00 1.65 1.18
C VAL A 75 3.03 1.27 2.28
N SER A 76 2.47 2.26 2.98
CA SER A 76 1.52 2.03 4.07
C SER A 76 0.13 2.53 3.70
N VAL A 77 -0.90 1.70 3.89
CA VAL A 77 -2.29 2.12 3.78
C VAL A 77 -3.00 1.85 5.09
N HIS A 78 -3.54 2.91 5.67
CA HIS A 78 -4.44 2.84 6.81
C HIS A 78 -5.89 2.93 6.33
N ASP A 79 -6.72 2.01 6.81
CA ASP A 79 -8.17 2.05 6.65
C ASP A 79 -8.85 2.50 7.96
N GLU A 80 -10.00 3.16 7.83
CA GLU A 80 -10.84 3.55 8.96
C GLU A 80 -12.07 2.63 9.00
N ASP A 81 -11.89 1.38 9.43
CA ASP A 81 -13.05 0.50 9.67
C ASP A 81 -13.86 1.03 10.87
N GLY A 82 -14.99 1.67 10.57
CA GLY A 82 -15.92 2.24 11.54
C GLY A 82 -16.84 1.22 12.23
N SER A 83 -16.71 -0.08 11.92
CA SER A 83 -17.56 -1.14 12.51
C SER A 83 -17.22 -1.52 13.96
N GLY A 84 -16.27 -0.80 14.58
CA GLY A 84 -15.75 -1.10 15.91
C GLY A 84 -14.62 -2.12 15.84
N VAL A 85 -13.74 -2.11 16.87
CA VAL A 85 -12.49 -2.90 16.93
C VAL A 85 -12.71 -4.31 16.39
N PRO A 86 -12.16 -4.66 15.21
CA PRO A 86 -12.16 -6.04 14.76
C PRO A 86 -11.30 -6.83 15.75
N ALA A 87 -11.88 -7.83 16.41
CA ALA A 87 -11.08 -8.81 17.11
C ALA A 87 -10.01 -9.36 16.14
N PRO A 88 -8.77 -9.63 16.60
CA PRO A 88 -7.73 -10.19 15.74
C PRO A 88 -8.27 -11.42 15.01
N ARG A 89 -8.57 -11.28 13.71
CA ARG A 89 -8.98 -12.39 12.87
C ARG A 89 -7.72 -12.95 12.25
N THR A 90 -7.43 -14.20 12.55
CA THR A 90 -6.49 -15.02 11.79
C THR A 90 -6.92 -14.96 10.32
N PRO A 91 -6.03 -14.65 9.36
CA PRO A 91 -6.41 -14.63 7.95
C PRO A 91 -6.84 -16.03 7.55
N ASP A 92 -8.14 -16.20 7.24
CA ASP A 92 -8.66 -17.47 6.76
C ASP A 92 -8.55 -17.50 5.23
N ALA A 93 -7.83 -18.50 4.71
CA ALA A 93 -7.42 -18.60 3.31
C ALA A 93 -8.58 -18.84 2.32
N THR A 94 -9.83 -18.86 2.80
CA THR A 94 -11.03 -19.25 2.05
C THR A 94 -11.99 -18.10 1.73
N SER A 95 -11.68 -16.87 2.15
CA SER A 95 -12.52 -15.70 1.83
C SER A 95 -12.31 -15.21 0.38
N PRO A 96 -13.38 -14.93 -0.39
CA PRO A 96 -13.29 -14.44 -1.79
C PRO A 96 -12.48 -13.15 -1.99
N GLY A 97 -12.19 -12.39 -0.92
CA GLY A 97 -11.35 -11.20 -0.89
C GLY A 97 -9.86 -11.43 -0.61
N GLY A 98 -9.38 -12.68 -0.56
CA GLY A 98 -8.01 -13.01 -0.14
C GLY A 98 -6.91 -12.78 -1.18
N ARG A 99 -7.24 -12.42 -2.42
CA ARG A 99 -6.23 -12.30 -3.50
C ARG A 99 -5.37 -11.05 -3.38
N GLY A 100 -5.91 -9.93 -2.90
CA GLY A 100 -5.17 -8.67 -2.84
C GLY A 100 -3.93 -8.77 -1.96
N LEU A 101 -4.06 -9.36 -0.77
CA LEU A 101 -2.91 -9.59 0.11
C LEU A 101 -1.97 -10.67 -0.43
N ALA A 102 -2.47 -11.68 -1.14
CA ALA A 102 -1.60 -12.66 -1.82
C ALA A 102 -0.77 -12.01 -2.94
N LEU A 103 -1.31 -11.01 -3.65
CA LEU A 103 -0.55 -10.23 -4.62
C LEU A 103 0.50 -9.37 -3.94
N VAL A 104 0.14 -8.67 -2.86
CA VAL A 104 1.10 -7.88 -2.06
C VAL A 104 2.23 -8.77 -1.53
N ASP A 105 1.90 -9.96 -1.01
CA ASP A 105 2.87 -10.95 -0.55
C ASP A 105 3.81 -11.42 -1.67
N ALA A 106 3.29 -11.60 -2.87
CA ALA A 106 4.07 -12.07 -4.02
C ALA A 106 5.04 -11.02 -4.59
N VAL A 107 4.74 -9.72 -4.46
CA VAL A 107 5.52 -8.65 -5.11
C VAL A 107 6.33 -7.78 -4.16
N SER A 108 6.04 -7.82 -2.85
CA SER A 108 6.80 -7.06 -1.85
C SER A 108 7.96 -7.88 -1.29
N ASP A 109 9.02 -7.22 -0.84
CA ASP A 109 10.13 -7.90 -0.14
C ASP A 109 9.65 -8.49 1.20
N HIS A 110 8.78 -7.75 1.87
CA HIS A 110 8.05 -8.15 3.07
C HIS A 110 6.91 -7.17 3.32
N TRP A 111 5.91 -7.63 4.06
CA TRP A 111 4.82 -6.78 4.52
C TRP A 111 4.36 -7.19 5.92
N HIS A 112 3.68 -6.29 6.60
CA HIS A 112 3.03 -6.58 7.87
C HIS A 112 1.71 -5.83 8.00
N ALA A 113 0.80 -6.37 8.80
CA ALA A 113 -0.42 -5.69 9.21
C ALA A 113 -0.33 -5.34 10.71
N HIS A 114 -0.69 -4.11 11.05
CA HIS A 114 -0.80 -3.64 12.42
C HIS A 114 -2.24 -3.20 12.70
N ALA A 115 -2.94 -3.93 13.56
CA ALA A 115 -4.27 -3.55 14.02
C ALA A 115 -4.18 -2.32 14.92
N GLN A 116 -5.13 -1.40 14.79
CA GLN A 116 -5.23 -0.20 15.60
C GLN A 116 -6.63 -0.12 16.23
N ALA A 117 -6.84 0.83 17.14
CA ALA A 117 -8.14 1.00 17.80
C ALA A 117 -9.29 1.24 16.80
N HIS A 118 -9.00 1.83 15.64
CA HIS A 118 -9.99 2.20 14.62
C HIS A 118 -9.52 1.81 13.21
N GLY A 119 -9.39 0.51 12.96
CA GLY A 119 -8.98 -0.03 11.66
C GLY A 119 -7.61 -0.72 11.73
N LYS A 120 -6.95 -0.81 10.58
CA LYS A 120 -5.61 -1.42 10.48
C LYS A 120 -4.73 -0.63 9.51
N THR A 121 -3.43 -0.78 9.70
CA THR A 121 -2.43 -0.33 8.74
C THR A 121 -1.72 -1.53 8.15
N ILE A 122 -1.69 -1.62 6.83
CA ILE A 122 -0.85 -2.58 6.11
C ILE A 122 0.33 -1.81 5.54
N THR A 123 1.54 -2.31 5.80
CA THR A 123 2.79 -1.73 5.31
C THR A 123 3.56 -2.78 4.52
N ALA A 124 3.91 -2.46 3.27
CA ALA A 124 4.73 -3.29 2.40
C ALA A 124 6.03 -2.58 2.04
N CYS A 125 7.14 -3.33 1.99
CA CYS A 125 8.47 -2.83 1.69
C CYS A 125 8.91 -3.21 0.27
N PHE A 126 9.55 -2.27 -0.41
CA PHE A 126 10.14 -2.46 -1.73
C PHE A 126 11.56 -1.87 -1.79
N THR A 127 12.51 -2.72 -2.13
CA THR A 127 13.91 -2.37 -2.40
C THR A 127 14.08 -2.21 -3.90
N PRO A 128 14.45 -1.03 -4.42
CA PRO A 128 14.58 -0.82 -5.85
C PRO A 128 15.72 -1.67 -6.41
N VAL A 129 15.43 -2.44 -7.44
CA VAL A 129 16.46 -3.14 -8.24
C VAL A 129 16.82 -2.25 -9.41
N VAL A 130 17.87 -1.45 -9.24
CA VAL A 130 18.33 -0.52 -10.27
C VAL A 130 18.98 -1.31 -11.41
N THR A 131 18.48 -1.13 -12.62
CA THR A 131 19.08 -1.71 -13.83
C THR A 131 20.16 -0.73 -14.31
N GLY A 132 21.43 -1.12 -14.18
CA GLY A 132 22.58 -0.29 -14.54
C GLY A 132 22.80 -0.08 -16.03
#